data_AF-A0A7S0MQA6-F1
#
_entry.id   AF-A0A7S0MQA6-F1
#
_cell.length_a   1.000
_cell.length_b   1.000
_cell.length_c   1.000
_cell.angle_alpha   90.00
_cell.angle_beta   90.00
_cell.angle_gamma   90.00
#
_symmetry.space_group_name_H-M   'P 1'
#
loop_
_entity.id
_entity.type
_entity.pdbx_description
1 polymer ?
#
loop_
_entity_poly.entity_id
_entity_poly.type
_entity_poly.pdbx_seq_one_letter_code
_entity_poly.pdbx_strand_id
1 'polypeptide(L)'
;PAQVSHLGTMQSVNTFFVMSGLLVGLIHMRELRKLANGRQWGVFALNYVVGRFVRILPSLVVVLLVGWQVLPYIGAGPFWTTDASAFVGNCDRDWYKSLLLLDNVWGGEGSVDACMGHYWYLDVDTQLHMTVAAGLV
;
A
#
# COMPACT_ATOMS: atom_id res chain seq x y z
N PRO A 1 -6.04 26.33 -6.47
CA PRO A 1 -6.76 25.34 -5.63
C PRO A 1 -6.15 23.92 -5.65
N ALA A 2 -5.81 23.34 -6.81
CA ALA A 2 -5.24 21.99 -6.89
C ALA A 2 -3.85 21.82 -6.24
N GLN A 3 -3.00 22.85 -6.24
CA GLN A 3 -1.67 22.75 -5.60
C GLN A 3 -1.73 22.67 -4.07
N VAL A 4 -2.73 23.27 -3.42
CA VAL A 4 -2.86 23.24 -1.95
C VAL A 4 -3.30 21.85 -1.46
N SER A 5 -4.15 21.16 -2.22
CA SER A 5 -4.54 19.77 -1.95
C SER A 5 -3.39 18.77 -2.15
N HIS A 6 -2.49 19.01 -3.11
CA HIS A 6 -1.29 18.18 -3.29
C HIS A 6 -0.28 18.31 -2.13
N LEU A 7 -0.09 19.51 -1.56
CA LEU A 7 0.76 19.66 -0.36
C LEU A 7 0.16 18.97 0.88
N GLY A 8 -1.15 19.09 1.09
CA GLY A 8 -1.82 18.48 2.24
C GLY A 8 -1.79 16.95 2.24
N THR A 9 -1.96 16.33 1.07
CA THR A 9 -1.91 14.86 0.92
C THR A 9 -0.50 14.32 1.21
N MET A 10 0.56 14.97 0.73
CA MET A 10 1.95 14.59 1.05
C MET A 10 2.28 14.73 2.53
N GLN A 11 1.78 15.77 3.21
CA GLN A 11 1.99 15.95 4.64
C GLN A 11 1.30 14.86 5.47
N SER A 12 0.11 14.42 5.03
CA SER A 12 -0.62 13.33 5.70
C SER A 12 0.14 12.01 5.61
N VAL A 13 0.67 11.68 4.44
CA VAL A 13 1.46 10.46 4.18
C VAL A 13 2.67 10.37 5.11
N ASN A 14 3.42 11.45 5.28
CA ASN A 14 4.56 11.48 6.21
C ASN A 14 4.15 11.15 7.65
N THR A 15 3.02 11.67 8.11
CA THR A 15 2.54 11.41 9.48
C THR A 15 2.22 9.93 9.67
N PHE A 16 1.55 9.32 8.69
CA PHE A 16 1.25 7.90 8.78
C PHE A 16 2.50 7.02 8.73
N PHE A 17 3.50 7.35 7.90
CA PHE A 17 4.78 6.63 7.89
C PHE A 17 5.52 6.72 9.23
N VAL A 18 5.53 7.89 9.88
CA VAL A 18 6.15 8.05 11.20
C VAL A 18 5.43 7.20 12.24
N MET A 19 4.09 7.23 12.27
CA MET A 19 3.29 6.42 13.21
C MET A 19 3.49 4.92 12.97
N SER A 20 3.49 4.51 11.70
CA SER A 20 3.69 3.14 11.27
C SER A 20 5.09 2.64 11.67
N GLY A 21 6.14 3.40 11.35
CA GLY A 21 7.52 3.08 11.71
C GLY A 21 7.75 2.99 13.22
N LEU A 22 7.17 3.90 14.00
CA LEU A 22 7.23 3.86 15.47
C LEU A 22 6.58 2.57 16.00
N LEU A 23 5.38 2.22 15.52
CA LEU A 23 4.68 1.01 15.93
C LEU A 23 5.50 -0.25 15.63
N VAL A 24 6.07 -0.34 14.43
CA VAL A 24 6.92 -1.46 14.03
C VAL A 24 8.15 -1.56 14.93
N GLY A 25 8.84 -0.45 15.18
CA GLY A 25 9.99 -0.42 16.09
C GLY A 25 9.65 -0.90 17.50
N LEU A 26 8.48 -0.50 18.03
CA LEU A 26 8.01 -0.94 19.34
C LEU A 26 7.65 -2.44 19.38
N ILE A 27 6.97 -2.96 18.36
CA ILE A 27 6.66 -4.39 18.24
C ILE A 27 7.97 -5.18 18.13
N HIS A 28 8.89 -4.72 17.29
CA HIS A 28 10.18 -5.35 17.07
C HIS A 28 11.01 -5.45 18.36
N MET A 29 11.12 -4.34 19.11
CA MET A 29 11.79 -4.32 20.42
C MET A 29 11.18 -5.31 21.43
N ARG A 30 9.84 -5.46 21.41
CA ARG A 30 9.15 -6.43 22.28
C ARG A 30 9.43 -7.87 21.88
N GLU A 31 9.52 -8.14 20.58
CA GLU A 31 9.78 -9.49 20.07
C GLU A 31 11.25 -9.89 20.23
N LEU A 32 12.21 -8.97 20.08
CA LEU A 32 13.61 -9.19 20.43
C LEU A 32 13.80 -9.68 21.88
N ARG A 33 13.05 -9.10 22.83
CA ARG A 33 13.06 -9.56 24.23
C ARG A 33 12.49 -10.98 24.40
N LYS A 34 11.54 -11.39 23.55
CA LYS A 34 10.95 -12.74 23.58
C LYS A 34 11.83 -13.77 22.85
N LEU A 35 12.57 -13.35 21.83
CA LEU A 35 13.50 -14.19 21.07
C LEU A 35 14.71 -14.61 21.92
N ALA A 36 15.12 -13.78 22.89
CA ALA A 36 16.11 -14.13 23.90
C ALA A 36 15.74 -15.41 24.70
N ASN A 37 14.46 -15.82 24.69
CA ASN A 37 13.97 -17.06 25.33
C ASN A 37 13.88 -18.26 24.37
N GLY A 38 14.55 -18.23 23.20
CA GLY A 38 14.68 -19.39 22.31
C GLY A 38 13.60 -19.55 21.24
N ARG A 39 12.83 -18.49 20.92
CA ARG A 39 11.88 -18.50 19.79
C ARG A 39 12.64 -18.42 18.45
N GLN A 40 12.23 -19.20 17.46
CA GLN A 40 12.78 -19.11 16.10
C GLN A 40 12.26 -17.85 15.39
N TRP A 41 13.18 -16.96 15.03
CA TRP A 41 12.85 -15.68 14.41
C TRP A 41 12.12 -15.82 13.06
N GLY A 42 12.55 -16.78 12.23
CA GLY A 42 11.95 -17.02 10.91
C GLY A 42 10.47 -17.38 10.97
N VAL A 43 10.03 -18.13 11.98
CA VAL A 43 8.61 -18.49 12.16
C VAL A 43 7.78 -17.28 12.57
N PHE A 44 8.34 -16.40 13.41
CA PHE A 44 7.70 -15.13 13.76
C PHE A 44 7.59 -14.22 12.54
N ALA A 45 8.70 -14.01 11.81
CA ALA A 45 8.74 -13.17 10.62
C ALA A 45 7.74 -13.65 9.55
N LEU A 46 7.70 -14.96 9.29
CA LEU A 46 6.74 -15.54 8.34
C LEU A 46 5.29 -15.32 8.78
N ASN A 47 4.94 -15.63 10.03
CA ASN A 47 3.59 -15.42 10.55
C ASN A 47 3.18 -13.95 10.52
N TYR A 48 4.12 -13.05 10.82
CA TYR A 48 3.89 -11.61 10.78
C TYR A 48 3.57 -11.13 9.36
N VAL A 49 4.40 -11.52 8.39
CA VAL A 49 4.24 -11.14 6.98
C VAL A 49 2.95 -11.74 6.41
N VAL A 50 2.73 -13.05 6.57
CA VAL A 50 1.53 -13.73 6.07
C VAL A 50 0.27 -13.15 6.72
N GLY A 51 0.26 -12.95 8.03
CA GLY A 51 -0.88 -12.35 8.74
C GLY A 51 -1.22 -10.95 8.23
N ARG A 52 -0.20 -10.16 7.84
CA ARG A 52 -0.40 -8.85 7.23
C ARG A 52 -1.02 -8.96 5.84
N PHE A 53 -0.49 -9.83 4.99
CA PHE A 53 -1.02 -10.05 3.64
C PHE A 53 -2.46 -10.54 3.66
N VAL A 54 -2.79 -11.53 4.49
CA VAL A 54 -4.16 -12.05 4.63
C VAL A 54 -5.14 -10.97 5.08
N ARG A 55 -4.68 -9.98 5.85
CA ARG A 55 -5.52 -8.86 6.29
C ARG A 55 -5.72 -7.79 5.22
N ILE A 56 -4.67 -7.46 4.44
CA ILE A 56 -4.68 -6.33 3.51
C ILE A 56 -5.17 -6.72 2.10
N LEU A 57 -4.71 -7.85 1.58
CA LEU A 57 -5.07 -8.32 0.23
C LEU A 57 -6.57 -8.38 -0.04
N PRO A 58 -7.43 -8.93 0.84
CA PRO A 58 -8.86 -9.03 0.52
C PRO A 58 -9.51 -7.67 0.32
N SER A 59 -9.19 -6.69 1.18
CA SER A 59 -9.69 -5.32 0.99
C SER A 59 -9.13 -4.68 -0.27
N LEU A 60 -7.84 -4.90 -0.56
CA LEU A 60 -7.17 -4.35 -1.73
C LEU A 60 -7.81 -4.88 -3.01
N VAL A 61 -8.01 -6.20 -3.12
CA VAL A 61 -8.65 -6.84 -4.28
C VAL A 61 -10.06 -6.29 -4.51
N VAL A 62 -10.85 -6.16 -3.45
CA VAL A 62 -12.23 -5.63 -3.57
C VAL A 62 -12.21 -4.20 -4.09
N VAL A 63 -11.38 -3.33 -3.51
CA VAL A 63 -11.32 -1.93 -3.93
C VAL A 63 -10.75 -1.80 -5.35
N LEU A 64 -9.75 -2.61 -5.71
CA LEU A 64 -9.19 -2.66 -7.06
C LEU A 64 -10.25 -3.05 -8.09
N LEU A 65 -11.00 -4.13 -7.84
CA LEU A 65 -12.05 -4.59 -8.75
C LEU A 65 -13.20 -3.59 -8.84
N VAL A 66 -13.62 -3.01 -7.72
CA VAL A 66 -14.67 -1.98 -7.72
C VAL A 66 -14.21 -0.74 -8.47
N GLY A 67 -13.00 -0.27 -8.23
CA GLY A 67 -12.42 0.89 -8.91
C GLY A 67 -12.28 0.66 -10.41
N TRP A 68 -11.70 -0.47 -10.81
CA TRP A 68 -11.40 -0.77 -12.21
C TRP A 68 -12.65 -1.18 -13.02
N GLN A 69 -13.46 -2.09 -12.51
CA GLN A 69 -14.54 -2.73 -13.28
C GLN A 69 -15.92 -2.14 -13.01
N VAL A 70 -16.13 -1.46 -11.88
CA VAL A 70 -17.48 -1.04 -11.47
C VAL A 70 -17.64 0.48 -11.51
N LEU A 71 -16.64 1.23 -11.04
CA LEU A 71 -16.67 2.69 -10.96
C LEU A 71 -16.98 3.38 -12.31
N PRO A 72 -16.45 2.93 -13.47
CA PRO A 72 -16.77 3.56 -14.75
C PRO A 72 -18.26 3.54 -15.10
N TYR A 73 -19.01 2.56 -14.57
CA TYR A 73 -20.42 2.33 -14.93
C TYR A 73 -21.44 2.87 -13.92
N ILE A 74 -21.01 3.26 -12.70
CA ILE A 74 -21.93 3.68 -11.63
C ILE A 74 -22.38 5.15 -11.77
N GLY A 75 -21.49 6.03 -12.23
CA GLY A 75 -21.79 7.46 -12.25
C GLY A 75 -22.41 7.95 -13.55
N ALA A 76 -23.17 9.04 -13.43
CA ALA A 76 -23.76 9.76 -14.53
C ALA A 76 -23.34 11.22 -14.46
N GLY A 77 -22.70 11.73 -15.51
CA GLY A 77 -22.29 13.13 -15.59
C GLY A 77 -21.33 13.37 -16.75
N PRO A 78 -21.28 14.61 -17.28
CA PRO A 78 -20.44 14.93 -18.44
C PRO A 78 -18.93 14.81 -18.17
N PHE A 79 -18.51 14.89 -16.90
CA PHE A 79 -17.11 14.73 -16.48
C PHE A 79 -16.81 13.37 -15.83
N TRP A 80 -17.83 12.52 -15.63
CA TRP A 80 -17.67 11.29 -14.86
C TRP A 80 -16.62 10.34 -15.44
N THR A 81 -16.63 10.15 -16.76
CA THR A 81 -15.67 9.28 -17.44
C THR A 81 -14.24 9.79 -17.27
N THR A 82 -14.06 11.11 -17.36
CA THR A 82 -12.75 11.76 -17.20
C THR A 82 -12.25 11.65 -15.76
N ASP A 83 -13.09 11.98 -14.78
CA ASP A 83 -12.73 11.95 -13.37
C ASP A 83 -12.49 10.52 -12.87
N ALA A 84 -13.34 9.57 -13.28
CA ALA A 84 -13.15 8.15 -12.95
C ALA A 84 -11.85 7.59 -13.56
N SER A 85 -11.57 7.92 -14.83
CA SER A 85 -10.32 7.50 -15.48
C SER A 85 -9.08 8.11 -14.83
N ALA A 86 -9.15 9.38 -14.39
CA ALA A 86 -8.07 10.05 -13.68
C ALA A 86 -7.86 9.49 -12.26
N PHE A 87 -8.93 9.02 -11.62
CA PHE A 87 -8.85 8.41 -10.28
C PHE A 87 -8.27 6.98 -10.32
N VAL A 88 -8.66 6.19 -11.32
CA VAL A 88 -8.29 4.77 -11.46
C VAL A 88 -6.98 4.59 -12.20
N GLY A 89 -6.63 5.45 -13.15
CA GLY A 89 -5.44 5.30 -13.98
C GLY A 89 -5.53 4.09 -14.94
N ASN A 90 -4.39 3.60 -15.42
CA ASN A 90 -4.34 2.57 -16.46
C ASN A 90 -4.32 1.14 -15.91
N CYS A 91 -5.43 0.72 -15.31
CA CYS A 91 -5.55 -0.61 -14.70
C CYS A 91 -5.58 -1.78 -15.69
N ASP A 92 -5.97 -1.58 -16.95
CA ASP A 92 -5.97 -2.66 -17.95
C ASP A 92 -4.57 -3.25 -18.18
N ARG A 93 -3.53 -2.42 -18.07
CA ARG A 93 -2.14 -2.85 -18.22
C ARG A 93 -1.51 -3.26 -16.90
N ASP A 94 -1.76 -2.50 -15.83
CA ASP A 94 -0.91 -2.53 -14.63
C ASP A 94 -1.62 -3.04 -13.36
N TRP A 95 -2.85 -3.58 -13.46
CA TRP A 95 -3.61 -4.11 -12.29
C TRP A 95 -2.82 -5.09 -11.40
N TYR A 96 -1.95 -5.90 -12.00
CA TYR A 96 -1.17 -6.89 -11.26
C TYR A 96 -0.08 -6.24 -10.40
N LYS A 97 0.41 -5.05 -10.76
CA LYS A 97 1.41 -4.32 -9.98
C LYS A 97 0.80 -3.83 -8.67
N SER A 98 -0.40 -3.27 -8.73
CA SER A 98 -1.20 -2.88 -7.57
C SER A 98 -1.59 -4.06 -6.69
N LEU A 99 -1.88 -5.21 -7.29
CA LEU A 99 -2.18 -6.43 -6.54
C LEU A 99 -0.97 -6.99 -5.80
N LEU A 100 0.22 -6.92 -6.42
CA LEU A 100 1.46 -7.42 -5.87
C LEU A 100 2.17 -6.41 -4.94
N LEU A 101 1.61 -5.21 -4.77
CA LEU A 101 2.18 -4.10 -3.99
C LEU A 101 3.53 -3.61 -4.56
N LEU A 102 3.59 -3.48 -5.89
CA LEU A 102 4.80 -3.24 -6.67
C LEU A 102 4.80 -1.92 -7.45
N ASP A 103 3.75 -1.10 -7.31
CA ASP A 103 3.61 0.13 -8.08
C ASP A 103 4.76 1.11 -7.81
N ASN A 104 5.29 1.11 -6.59
CA ASN A 104 6.43 1.96 -6.19
C ASN A 104 7.76 1.61 -6.89
N VAL A 105 7.96 0.37 -7.33
CA VAL A 105 9.26 -0.12 -7.86
C VAL A 105 9.26 -0.23 -9.38
N TRP A 106 8.10 -0.56 -9.97
CA TRP A 106 7.94 -0.81 -11.41
C TRP A 106 7.07 0.22 -12.13
N GLY A 107 6.65 1.30 -11.46
CA GLY A 107 6.02 2.46 -12.05
C GLY A 107 7.08 3.45 -12.56
N GLY A 108 7.17 3.64 -13.88
CA GLY A 108 7.96 4.72 -14.47
C GLY A 108 7.43 6.09 -14.03
N GLU A 109 8.34 7.05 -13.87
CA GLU A 109 8.16 8.46 -13.49
C GLU A 109 6.71 8.93 -13.25
N GLY A 110 6.27 8.82 -11.99
CA GLY A 110 5.07 9.47 -11.50
C GLY A 110 3.84 8.57 -11.48
N SER A 111 3.21 8.52 -10.32
CA SER A 111 1.91 7.90 -10.01
C SER A 111 0.71 8.37 -10.86
N VAL A 112 0.96 9.08 -11.97
CA VAL A 112 -0.04 9.68 -12.85
C VAL A 112 -0.63 8.63 -13.81
N ASP A 113 0.18 7.64 -14.24
CA ASP A 113 -0.26 6.55 -15.13
C ASP A 113 -0.41 5.19 -14.43
N ALA A 114 -0.13 5.13 -13.12
CA ALA A 114 -0.25 3.89 -12.35
C ALA A 114 -1.71 3.49 -12.14
N CYS A 115 -1.98 2.18 -12.14
CA CYS A 115 -3.27 1.67 -11.70
C CYS A 115 -3.47 2.02 -10.23
N MET A 116 -4.59 2.65 -9.89
CA MET A 116 -4.94 3.08 -8.54
C MET A 116 -3.78 3.82 -7.88
N GLY A 117 -3.30 4.94 -8.44
CA GLY A 117 -2.07 5.62 -7.99
C GLY A 117 -1.99 5.98 -6.50
N HIS A 118 -3.10 5.98 -5.77
CA HIS A 118 -3.14 6.12 -4.31
C HIS A 118 -2.66 4.86 -3.55
N TYR A 119 -2.54 3.70 -4.20
CA TYR A 119 -2.03 2.44 -3.62
C TYR A 119 -0.54 2.49 -3.35
N TRP A 120 0.22 3.36 -4.03
CA TRP A 120 1.64 3.59 -3.79
C TRP A 120 1.99 3.73 -2.29
N TYR A 121 1.15 4.44 -1.52
CA TYR A 121 1.36 4.60 -0.09
C TYR A 121 1.30 3.26 0.66
N LEU A 122 0.33 2.42 0.33
CA LEU A 122 0.14 1.10 0.92
C LEU A 122 1.26 0.14 0.51
N ASP A 123 1.73 0.23 -0.72
CA ASP A 123 2.88 -0.52 -1.23
C ASP A 123 4.13 -0.21 -0.44
N VAL A 124 4.46 1.08 -0.29
CA VAL A 124 5.62 1.51 0.50
C VAL A 124 5.50 1.08 1.96
N ASP A 125 4.33 1.28 2.58
CA ASP A 125 4.12 0.88 3.97
C ASP A 125 4.34 -0.62 4.15
N THR A 126 3.74 -1.47 3.32
CA THR A 126 3.92 -2.92 3.41
C THR A 126 5.36 -3.37 3.14
N GLN A 127 6.06 -2.76 2.18
CA GLN A 127 7.48 -2.99 1.90
C GLN A 127 8.37 -2.65 3.09
N LEU A 128 8.15 -1.50 3.75
CA LEU A 128 8.90 -1.10 4.94
C LEU A 128 8.70 -2.09 6.10
N HIS A 129 7.52 -2.67 6.24
CA HIS A 129 7.29 -3.72 7.24
C HIS A 129 8.00 -5.04 6.89
N MET A 130 8.01 -5.40 5.60
CA MET A 130 8.71 -6.60 5.12
C MET A 130 10.22 -6.47 5.30
N THR A 131 10.81 -5.32 5.00
CA THR A 131 12.26 -5.10 5.17
C THR A 131 12.67 -5.21 6.64
N VAL A 132 11.89 -4.65 7.57
CA VAL A 132 12.16 -4.82 9.02
C VAL A 132 11.99 -6.27 9.47
N ALA A 133 11.02 -7.00 8.92
CA ALA A 133 10.83 -8.42 9.20
C ALA A 133 11.89 -9.32 8.54
N ALA A 134 12.64 -8.83 7.55
CA ALA A 134 13.73 -9.55 6.89
C ALA A 134 15.13 -9.18 7.43
N GLY A 135 15.33 -7.96 7.91
CA GLY A 135 16.61 -7.39 8.31
C GLY A 135 17.24 -7.86 9.64
N LEU A 136 16.84 -9.01 10.20
CA LEU A 136 17.57 -9.70 11.29
C LEU A 136 18.01 -11.13 10.91
N VAL A 137 18.28 -11.36 9.62
CA VAL A 137 19.16 -12.46 9.22
C VAL A 137 20.60 -11.95 9.17
#